data_AF-A8PD08-F1
#
_entry.id   AF-A8PD08-F1
#
_cell.length_a   1.000
_cell.length_b   1.000
_cell.length_c   1.000
_cell.angle_alpha   90.00
_cell.angle_beta   90.00
_cell.angle_gamma   90.00
#
_symmetry.space_group_name_H-M   'P 1'
#
loop_
_entity.id
_entity.type
_entity.pdbx_description
1 polymer ?
#
loop_
_entity_poly.entity_id
_entity_poly.type
_entity_poly.pdbx_seq_one_letter_code
_entity_poly.pdbx_strand_id
1 'polypeptide(L)'
;MATSELILKYTKEFDDAFPPTFEFGSPWSASISYQTLSIPGVHRKIRSPLYMAGFYISTRYFINLLKDRLDWHDPIMFSTPIGAEWERRGEPKPFVFPKVMTRSFSEFIVFFVTSECPTERIQEFVDNREAIMSLIFDIVKFTPEEADFIRKNLKWQRYSFEDRALPDDRCLTYRSLVKNSSDT
;
A
#
# COMPACT_ATOMS: atom_id res chain seq x y z
N MET A 1 -0.64 18.48 24.09
CA MET A 1 -1.48 17.76 23.12
C MET A 1 -0.60 17.11 22.09
N ALA A 2 -0.62 15.78 22.00
CA ALA A 2 0.13 15.00 21.01
C ALA A 2 -0.42 15.23 19.58
N THR A 3 0.36 14.89 18.55
CA THR A 3 -0.11 15.02 17.15
C THR A 3 -1.34 14.14 16.90
N SER A 4 -1.39 12.95 17.50
CA SER A 4 -2.54 12.04 17.42
C SER A 4 -3.83 12.65 17.99
N GLU A 5 -3.74 13.33 19.13
CA GLU A 5 -4.89 14.01 19.75
C GLU A 5 -5.42 15.17 18.87
N LEU A 6 -4.52 15.89 18.20
CA LEU A 6 -4.90 16.94 17.25
C LEU A 6 -5.58 16.36 16.01
N ILE A 7 -5.05 15.27 15.45
CA ILE A 7 -5.66 14.58 14.30
C ILE A 7 -7.06 14.09 14.67
N LEU A 8 -7.24 13.46 15.83
CA LEU A 8 -8.54 13.00 16.29
C LEU A 8 -9.53 14.16 16.47
N LYS A 9 -9.08 15.26 17.09
CA LYS A 9 -9.91 16.45 17.31
C LYS A 9 -10.34 17.13 16.01
N TYR A 10 -9.46 17.18 15.01
CA TYR A 10 -9.67 17.86 13.72
C TYR A 10 -9.67 16.86 12.56
N THR A 11 -10.40 15.75 12.74
CA THR A 11 -10.39 14.62 11.79
C THR A 11 -10.85 15.08 10.40
N LYS A 12 -11.88 15.91 10.32
CA LYS A 12 -12.42 16.39 9.05
C LYS A 12 -11.39 17.23 8.28
N GLU A 13 -10.78 18.21 8.94
CA GLU A 13 -9.78 19.07 8.32
C GLU A 13 -8.53 18.27 7.90
N PHE A 14 -8.17 17.27 8.70
CA PHE A 14 -7.07 16.35 8.37
C PHE A 14 -7.40 15.48 7.15
N ASP A 15 -8.61 14.90 7.09
CA ASP A 15 -9.05 14.08 5.96
C ASP A 15 -9.24 14.89 4.68
N ASP A 16 -9.74 16.12 4.78
CA ASP A 16 -9.90 17.07 3.67
C ASP A 16 -8.53 17.50 3.11
N ALA A 17 -7.54 17.73 3.98
CA ALA A 17 -6.20 18.13 3.57
C ALA A 17 -5.33 16.96 3.07
N PHE A 18 -5.52 15.77 3.65
CA PHE A 18 -4.72 14.58 3.39
C PHE A 18 -5.64 13.40 3.12
N PRO A 19 -6.09 13.20 1.87
CA PRO A 19 -7.05 12.15 1.54
C PRO A 19 -6.47 10.76 1.89
N PRO A 20 -7.32 9.79 2.24
CA PRO A 20 -6.85 8.46 2.63
C PRO A 20 -6.12 7.74 1.50
N THR A 21 -6.46 8.01 0.23
CA THR A 21 -5.77 7.46 -0.94
C THR A 21 -5.81 8.41 -2.14
N PHE A 22 -4.90 8.24 -3.10
CA PHE A 22 -4.94 8.93 -4.40
C PHE A 22 -4.17 8.17 -5.49
N GLU A 23 -4.48 8.46 -6.76
CA GLU A 23 -3.88 7.78 -7.93
C GLU A 23 -2.39 8.12 -8.15
N PHE A 24 -1.66 7.22 -8.81
CA PHE A 24 -0.27 7.47 -9.22
C PHE A 24 -0.16 8.56 -10.29
N GLY A 25 0.94 9.33 -10.27
CA GLY A 25 1.15 10.44 -11.22
C GLY A 25 0.23 11.63 -10.99
N SER A 26 -0.62 11.59 -9.96
CA SER A 26 -1.37 12.76 -9.49
C SER A 26 -0.39 13.88 -9.11
N PRO A 27 -0.68 15.16 -9.40
CA PRO A 27 0.15 16.32 -9.01
C PRO A 27 0.53 16.32 -7.53
N TRP A 28 -0.27 15.62 -6.70
CA TRP A 28 -0.07 15.43 -5.27
C TRP A 28 1.18 14.62 -4.90
N SER A 29 1.66 13.69 -5.74
CA SER A 29 2.77 12.80 -5.35
C SER A 29 4.10 13.52 -5.14
N ALA A 30 4.34 14.62 -5.85
CA ALA A 30 5.53 15.46 -5.66
C ALA A 30 5.36 16.49 -4.54
N SER A 31 4.12 16.88 -4.19
CA SER A 31 3.84 17.94 -3.21
C SER A 31 3.58 17.42 -1.79
N ILE A 32 3.21 16.15 -1.62
CA ILE A 32 2.79 15.59 -0.32
C ILE A 32 3.91 15.49 0.71
N SER A 33 5.16 15.26 0.30
CA SER A 33 6.26 15.00 1.24
C SER A 33 6.61 16.19 2.15
N TYR A 34 6.16 17.41 1.83
CA TYR A 34 6.51 18.63 2.58
C TYR A 34 5.32 19.46 3.07
N GLN A 35 4.08 19.03 2.82
CA GLN A 35 2.91 19.81 3.22
C GLN A 35 2.64 19.71 4.74
N THR A 36 2.20 20.84 5.30
CA THR A 36 1.74 20.92 6.69
C THR A 36 0.36 21.55 6.74
N LEU A 37 -0.54 20.97 7.51
CA LEU A 37 -1.85 21.53 7.79
C LEU A 37 -1.74 22.52 8.96
N SER A 38 -2.25 23.73 8.74
CA SER A 38 -2.36 24.79 9.75
C SER A 38 -3.83 25.03 10.06
N ILE A 39 -4.22 24.91 11.33
CA ILE A 39 -5.60 25.11 11.78
C ILE A 39 -5.70 26.46 12.50
N PRO A 40 -6.65 27.35 12.13
CA PRO A 40 -6.82 28.63 12.81
C PRO A 40 -7.00 28.46 14.33
N GLY A 41 -6.24 29.23 15.11
CA GLY A 41 -6.27 29.15 16.59
C GLY A 41 -5.49 27.98 17.20
N VAL A 42 -4.85 27.13 16.37
CA VAL A 42 -3.95 26.06 16.84
C VAL A 42 -2.50 26.43 16.49
N HIS A 43 -1.68 26.69 17.51
CA HIS A 43 -0.27 27.08 17.30
C HIS A 43 0.60 25.98 16.67
N ARG A 44 0.17 24.72 16.75
CA ARG A 44 0.91 23.56 16.24
C ARG A 44 0.43 23.18 14.84
N LYS A 45 1.39 23.08 13.90
CA LYS A 45 1.14 22.53 12.56
C LYS A 45 1.14 21.00 12.58
N ILE A 46 0.25 20.40 11.79
CA ILE A 46 0.17 18.94 11.61
C ILE A 46 0.96 18.61 10.33
N ARG A 47 1.90 17.67 10.41
CA ARG A 47 2.67 17.23 9.22
C ARG A 47 1.81 16.31 8.35
N SER A 48 2.09 16.30 7.05
CA SER A 48 1.55 15.27 6.16
C SER A 48 1.83 13.87 6.71
N PRO A 49 0.87 12.94 6.59
CA PRO A 49 1.10 11.53 6.91
C PRO A 49 2.07 10.89 5.91
N LEU A 50 2.62 9.74 6.30
CA LEU A 50 3.39 8.90 5.41
C LEU A 50 2.45 8.26 4.39
N TYR A 51 2.75 8.39 3.10
CA TYR A 51 2.05 7.67 2.05
C TYR A 51 2.90 6.54 1.49
N MET A 52 2.24 5.42 1.18
CA MET A 52 2.86 4.21 0.66
C MET A 52 2.23 3.87 -0.69
N ALA A 53 3.05 3.71 -1.73
CA ALA A 53 2.60 3.24 -3.03
C ALA A 53 2.34 1.73 -2.94
N GLY A 54 1.09 1.32 -2.84
CA GLY A 54 0.75 -0.06 -2.48
C GLY A 54 -0.73 -0.38 -2.47
N PHE A 55 -1.05 -1.56 -1.95
CA PHE A 55 -2.41 -2.09 -1.81
C PHE A 55 -2.55 -2.86 -0.49
N TYR A 56 -3.78 -2.97 0.00
CA TYR A 56 -4.07 -3.71 1.22
C TYR A 56 -4.46 -5.16 0.94
N ILE A 57 -4.07 -6.04 1.85
CA ILE A 57 -4.39 -7.46 1.84
C ILE A 57 -4.65 -7.93 3.28
N SER A 58 -5.67 -8.78 3.47
CA SER A 58 -5.93 -9.33 4.80
C SER A 58 -4.77 -10.21 5.24
N THR A 59 -4.33 -10.05 6.49
CA THR A 59 -3.26 -10.86 7.10
C THR A 59 -3.55 -12.35 6.97
N ARG A 60 -4.77 -12.79 7.32
CA ARG A 60 -5.16 -14.20 7.23
C ARG A 60 -5.13 -14.71 5.79
N TYR A 61 -5.63 -13.91 4.86
CA TYR A 61 -5.66 -14.28 3.46
C TYR A 61 -4.24 -14.39 2.89
N PHE A 62 -3.38 -13.41 3.18
CA PHE A 62 -1.99 -13.42 2.71
C PHE A 62 -1.19 -14.59 3.30
N ILE A 63 -1.32 -14.86 4.60
CA ILE A 63 -0.65 -16.01 5.24
C ILE A 63 -1.08 -17.33 4.60
N ASN A 64 -2.38 -17.53 4.39
CA ASN A 64 -2.88 -18.74 3.74
C ASN A 64 -2.37 -18.85 2.30
N LEU A 65 -2.37 -17.74 1.55
CA LEU A 65 -1.87 -17.71 0.18
C LEU A 65 -0.39 -18.12 0.12
N LEU A 66 0.46 -17.52 0.97
CA LEU A 66 1.88 -17.85 1.04
C LEU A 66 2.11 -19.31 1.42
N LYS A 67 1.32 -19.83 2.37
CA LYS A 67 1.38 -21.24 2.76
C LYS A 67 0.97 -22.18 1.64
N ASP A 68 -0.19 -21.95 1.04
CA ASP A 68 -0.82 -22.88 0.11
C ASP A 68 -0.13 -22.88 -1.27
N ARG A 69 0.41 -21.73 -1.70
CA ARG A 69 0.97 -21.57 -3.06
C ARG A 69 2.48 -21.64 -3.12
N LEU A 70 3.15 -21.33 -2.01
CA LEU A 70 4.60 -21.11 -1.96
C LEU A 70 5.27 -21.92 -0.83
N ASP A 71 4.50 -22.70 -0.06
CA ASP A 71 4.98 -23.47 1.10
C ASP A 71 5.69 -22.57 2.14
N TRP A 72 5.17 -21.35 2.33
CA TRP A 72 5.76 -20.36 3.23
C TRP A 72 4.99 -20.11 4.52
N HIS A 73 5.74 -19.86 5.58
CA HIS A 73 5.21 -19.74 6.94
C HIS A 73 5.50 -18.38 7.61
N ASP A 74 6.30 -17.51 6.98
CA ASP A 74 6.59 -16.16 7.51
C ASP A 74 6.24 -15.07 6.47
N PRO A 75 5.15 -14.31 6.69
CA PRO A 75 4.71 -13.24 5.78
C PRO A 75 5.48 -11.92 5.97
N ILE A 76 6.22 -11.76 7.09
CA ILE A 76 6.79 -10.47 7.51
C ILE A 76 8.11 -10.21 6.76
N MET A 77 8.80 -11.27 6.34
CA MET A 77 10.05 -11.16 5.60
C MET A 77 9.90 -11.60 4.16
N PHE A 78 9.48 -10.66 3.31
CA PHE A 78 9.75 -10.74 1.88
C PHE A 78 11.25 -11.04 1.62
N SER A 79 12.17 -10.63 2.51
CA SER A 79 13.63 -10.87 2.47
C SER A 79 14.10 -12.33 2.61
N THR A 80 13.21 -13.32 2.53
CA THR A 80 13.55 -14.74 2.51
C THR A 80 13.58 -15.23 1.04
N PRO A 81 12.87 -16.25 0.52
CA PRO A 81 13.08 -16.62 -0.88
C PRO A 81 12.23 -15.85 -1.90
N ILE A 82 11.21 -15.07 -1.49
CA ILE A 82 10.60 -14.08 -2.41
C ILE A 82 11.64 -13.04 -2.80
N GLY A 83 12.41 -12.54 -1.84
CA GLY A 83 13.54 -11.63 -2.06
C GLY A 83 14.60 -12.24 -2.94
N ALA A 84 15.05 -13.45 -2.62
CA ALA A 84 16.03 -14.14 -3.45
C ALA A 84 15.52 -14.40 -4.88
N GLU A 85 14.25 -14.81 -5.04
CA GLU A 85 13.67 -15.05 -6.35
C GLU A 85 13.42 -13.75 -7.13
N TRP A 86 13.07 -12.69 -6.43
CA TRP A 86 12.96 -11.34 -6.97
C TRP A 86 14.29 -10.84 -7.48
N GLU A 87 15.36 -10.96 -6.69
CA GLU A 87 16.72 -10.61 -7.09
C GLU A 87 17.18 -11.46 -8.28
N ARG A 88 16.87 -12.77 -8.28
CA ARG A 88 17.24 -13.70 -9.37
C ARG A 88 16.53 -13.39 -10.68
N ARG A 89 15.22 -13.08 -10.63
CA ARG A 89 14.43 -12.63 -11.80
C ARG A 89 14.57 -11.12 -12.06
N GLY A 90 15.38 -10.47 -11.21
CA GLY A 90 15.59 -9.04 -10.96
C GLY A 90 16.25 -8.24 -12.06
N GLU A 91 16.88 -8.89 -13.03
CA GLU A 91 17.77 -8.20 -13.96
C GLU A 91 17.59 -8.63 -15.43
N PRO A 92 17.65 -7.66 -16.39
CA PRO A 92 17.96 -6.25 -16.18
C PRO A 92 16.80 -5.39 -15.64
N LYS A 93 15.71 -6.00 -15.12
CA LYS A 93 14.63 -5.44 -14.26
C LYS A 93 13.98 -6.61 -13.49
N PRO A 94 13.41 -6.47 -12.27
CA PRO A 94 13.01 -5.26 -11.51
C PRO A 94 13.97 -4.60 -10.51
N PHE A 95 13.72 -3.29 -10.33
CA PHE A 95 14.50 -2.35 -9.51
C PHE A 95 13.87 -1.94 -8.15
N VAL A 96 12.65 -2.36 -7.84
CA VAL A 96 12.00 -2.03 -6.56
C VAL A 96 11.37 -3.26 -5.94
N PHE A 97 11.92 -3.67 -4.81
CA PHE A 97 11.43 -4.79 -4.03
C PHE A 97 10.24 -4.40 -3.15
N PRO A 98 9.10 -5.13 -3.19
CA PRO A 98 7.98 -4.84 -2.30
C PRO A 98 8.32 -5.12 -0.83
N LYS A 99 7.67 -4.37 0.05
CA LYS A 99 7.74 -4.49 1.50
C LYS A 99 6.34 -4.71 2.06
N VAL A 100 6.26 -5.35 3.22
CA VAL A 100 5.02 -5.46 4.00
C VAL A 100 5.10 -4.59 5.24
N MET A 101 4.02 -3.90 5.56
CA MET A 101 3.82 -3.31 6.88
C MET A 101 2.45 -3.68 7.43
N THR A 102 2.40 -3.93 8.73
CA THR A 102 1.15 -4.13 9.46
C THR A 102 0.47 -2.79 9.70
N ARG A 103 -0.78 -2.63 9.27
CA ARG A 103 -1.60 -1.46 9.59
C ARG A 103 -2.35 -1.65 10.90
N SER A 104 -3.00 -2.81 11.03
CA SER A 104 -3.78 -3.25 12.19
C SER A 104 -3.57 -4.76 12.38
N PHE A 105 -4.15 -5.37 13.41
CA PHE A 105 -4.01 -6.82 13.65
C PHE A 105 -4.49 -7.71 12.50
N SER A 106 -5.31 -7.20 11.58
CA SER A 106 -5.97 -7.99 10.53
C SER A 106 -5.52 -7.67 9.10
N GLU A 107 -4.71 -6.62 8.90
CA GLU A 107 -4.42 -6.07 7.58
C GLU A 107 -2.94 -5.75 7.39
N PHE A 108 -2.43 -6.15 6.23
CA PHE A 108 -1.13 -5.76 5.71
C PHE A 108 -1.30 -4.74 4.59
N ILE A 109 -0.34 -3.82 4.50
CA ILE A 109 -0.07 -3.06 3.28
C ILE A 109 1.17 -3.64 2.60
N VAL A 110 1.02 -4.05 1.34
CA VAL A 110 2.13 -4.37 0.45
C VAL A 110 2.47 -3.11 -0.32
N PHE A 111 3.70 -2.60 -0.17
CA PHE A 111 4.11 -1.32 -0.76
C PHE A 111 5.50 -1.38 -1.40
N PHE A 112 5.75 -0.49 -2.35
CA PHE A 112 6.99 -0.47 -3.15
C PHE A 112 7.88 0.73 -2.81
N VAL A 113 7.27 1.92 -2.70
CA VAL A 113 7.95 3.16 -2.32
C VAL A 113 7.11 3.93 -1.31
N THR A 114 7.74 4.82 -0.57
CA THR A 114 7.06 5.76 0.34
C THR A 114 7.23 7.20 -0.15
N SER A 115 6.40 8.11 0.35
CA SER A 115 6.52 9.55 0.07
C SER A 115 7.82 10.18 0.58
N GLU A 116 8.61 9.45 1.38
CA GLU A 116 9.93 9.90 1.87
C GLU A 116 11.09 9.37 1.02
N CYS A 117 10.83 8.52 0.03
CA CYS A 117 11.85 8.07 -0.91
C CYS A 117 12.35 9.24 -1.79
N PRO A 118 13.61 9.18 -2.29
CA PRO A 118 14.09 10.11 -3.30
C PRO A 118 13.20 10.14 -4.54
N THR A 119 13.06 11.30 -5.18
CA THR A 119 12.18 11.49 -6.34
C THR A 119 12.53 10.54 -7.49
N GLU A 120 13.82 10.25 -7.69
CA GLU A 120 14.30 9.33 -8.73
C GLU A 120 13.77 7.91 -8.51
N ARG A 121 13.74 7.44 -7.26
CA ARG A 121 13.22 6.11 -6.89
C ARG A 121 11.71 6.02 -7.11
N ILE A 122 10.99 7.10 -6.80
CA ILE A 122 9.55 7.18 -7.05
C ILE A 122 9.29 7.15 -8.55
N GLN A 123 10.04 7.93 -9.33
CA GLN A 123 9.91 7.96 -10.78
C GLN A 123 10.23 6.59 -11.40
N GLU A 124 11.28 5.94 -10.94
CA GLU A 124 11.65 4.59 -11.38
C GLU A 124 10.53 3.57 -11.11
N PHE A 125 9.88 3.62 -9.94
CA PHE A 125 8.71 2.80 -9.67
C PHE A 125 7.56 3.12 -10.63
N VAL A 126 7.25 4.40 -10.86
CA VAL A 126 6.17 4.83 -11.75
C VAL A 126 6.40 4.35 -13.19
N ASP A 127 7.63 4.51 -13.69
CA ASP A 127 8.00 4.13 -15.06
C ASP A 127 8.01 2.61 -15.30
N ASN A 128 8.24 1.84 -14.24
CA ASN A 128 8.36 0.37 -14.30
C ASN A 128 7.21 -0.38 -13.61
N ARG A 129 6.15 0.34 -13.22
CA ARG A 129 5.09 -0.18 -12.34
C ARG A 129 4.50 -1.50 -12.83
N GLU A 130 4.10 -1.58 -14.10
CA GLU A 130 3.47 -2.78 -14.63
C GLU A 130 4.41 -4.00 -14.64
N ALA A 131 5.71 -3.79 -14.91
CA ALA A 131 6.70 -4.85 -14.88
C ALA A 131 6.95 -5.35 -13.45
N ILE A 132 7.09 -4.42 -12.49
CA ILE A 132 7.22 -4.71 -11.06
C ILE A 132 6.00 -5.48 -10.56
N MET A 133 4.79 -5.03 -10.90
CA MET A 133 3.54 -5.70 -10.52
C MET A 133 3.41 -7.09 -11.13
N SER A 134 3.76 -7.24 -12.41
CA SER A 134 3.72 -8.54 -13.07
C SER A 134 4.65 -9.55 -12.42
N LEU A 135 5.82 -9.12 -11.94
CA LEU A 135 6.72 -10.03 -11.24
C LEU A 135 6.17 -10.48 -9.88
N ILE A 136 5.61 -9.58 -9.07
CA ILE A 136 5.02 -10.00 -7.79
C ILE A 136 3.83 -10.94 -8.02
N PHE A 137 3.04 -10.71 -9.07
CA PHE A 137 1.94 -11.58 -9.46
C PHE A 137 2.40 -12.99 -9.80
N ASP A 138 3.49 -13.10 -10.55
CA ASP A 138 4.08 -14.38 -10.92
C ASP A 138 4.72 -15.09 -9.72
N ILE A 139 5.56 -14.40 -8.93
CA ILE A 139 6.25 -15.01 -7.78
C ILE A 139 5.24 -15.49 -6.73
N VAL A 140 4.23 -14.68 -6.41
CA VAL A 140 3.22 -15.01 -5.40
C VAL A 140 2.11 -15.90 -5.98
N LYS A 141 2.11 -16.11 -7.30
CA LYS A 141 1.11 -16.87 -8.06
C LYS A 141 -0.30 -16.34 -7.80
N PHE A 142 -0.48 -15.03 -7.89
CA PHE A 142 -1.82 -14.41 -7.83
C PHE A 142 -2.64 -14.88 -9.04
N THR A 143 -3.92 -15.17 -8.83
CA THR A 143 -4.85 -15.49 -9.93
C THR A 143 -5.12 -14.22 -10.75
N PRO A 144 -5.66 -14.34 -11.99
CA PRO A 144 -6.03 -13.18 -12.78
C PRO A 144 -6.98 -12.22 -12.05
N GLU A 145 -7.95 -12.75 -11.29
CA GLU A 145 -8.93 -11.96 -10.53
C GLU A 145 -8.26 -11.20 -9.39
N GLU A 146 -7.33 -11.83 -8.68
CA GLU A 146 -6.54 -11.20 -7.62
C GLU A 146 -5.62 -10.12 -8.19
N ALA A 147 -4.93 -10.41 -9.30
CA ALA A 147 -4.07 -9.46 -9.99
C ALA A 147 -4.86 -8.23 -10.45
N ASP A 148 -6.05 -8.42 -11.01
CA ASP A 148 -6.92 -7.31 -11.43
C ASP A 148 -7.44 -6.50 -10.25
N PHE A 149 -7.82 -7.16 -9.15
CA PHE A 149 -8.18 -6.48 -7.91
C PHE A 149 -7.02 -5.60 -7.42
N ILE A 150 -5.80 -6.17 -7.39
CA ILE A 150 -4.61 -5.46 -6.92
C ILE A 150 -4.30 -4.28 -7.84
N ARG A 151 -4.33 -4.45 -9.17
CA ARG A 151 -4.08 -3.34 -10.13
C ARG A 151 -5.04 -2.17 -9.90
N LYS A 152 -6.33 -2.44 -9.67
CA LYS A 152 -7.35 -1.42 -9.39
C LYS A 152 -7.16 -0.70 -8.05
N ASN A 153 -6.54 -1.38 -7.08
CA ASN A 153 -6.34 -0.88 -5.72
C ASN A 153 -4.90 -0.42 -5.42
N LEU A 154 -3.97 -0.60 -6.37
CA LEU A 154 -2.63 -0.07 -6.28
C LEU A 154 -2.73 1.47 -6.38
N LYS A 155 -2.48 2.16 -5.27
CA LYS A 155 -2.58 3.63 -5.14
C LYS A 155 -1.55 4.13 -4.14
N TRP A 156 -1.45 5.45 -3.98
CA TRP A 156 -0.84 6.00 -2.78
C TRP A 156 -1.81 5.85 -1.61
N GLN A 157 -1.42 5.09 -0.60
CA GLN A 157 -2.21 4.78 0.59
C GLN A 157 -1.68 5.58 1.78
N ARG A 158 -2.56 6.30 2.48
CA ARG A 158 -2.21 7.00 3.73
C ARG A 158 -1.94 5.95 4.80
N TYR A 159 -0.75 5.95 5.37
CA TYR A 159 -0.48 5.17 6.56
C TYR A 159 -1.13 5.86 7.76
N SER A 160 -2.19 5.26 8.32
CA SER A 160 -2.76 5.66 9.60
C SER A 160 -2.93 4.45 10.51
N PHE A 161 -2.61 4.62 11.79
CA PHE A 161 -2.80 3.64 12.87
C PHE A 161 -4.27 3.52 13.30
N GLU A 162 -5.21 3.87 12.44
CA GLU A 162 -6.63 3.81 12.79
C GLU A 162 -7.10 2.36 12.77
N ASP A 163 -7.69 1.88 13.88
CA ASP A 163 -8.34 0.56 14.01
C ASP A 163 -9.63 0.42 13.18
N ARG A 164 -9.87 1.32 12.22
CA ARG A 164 -11.04 1.25 11.33
C ARG A 164 -10.78 0.18 10.28
N ALA A 165 -11.70 -0.79 10.21
CA ALA A 165 -11.71 -1.80 9.16
C ALA A 165 -11.75 -1.14 7.77
N LEU A 166 -10.98 -1.68 6.83
CA LEU A 166 -11.07 -1.25 5.44
C LEU A 166 -12.39 -1.72 4.81
N PRO A 167 -12.97 -0.92 3.90
CA PRO A 167 -14.02 -1.39 3.00
C PRO A 167 -13.61 -2.67 2.24
N ASP A 168 -14.58 -3.56 2.00
CA ASP A 168 -14.36 -4.86 1.31
C ASP A 168 -13.70 -4.71 -0.07
N ASP A 169 -13.94 -3.59 -0.76
CA ASP A 169 -13.43 -3.31 -2.11
C ASP A 169 -11.99 -2.76 -2.12
N ARG A 170 -11.42 -2.47 -0.94
CA ARG A 170 -10.06 -1.90 -0.79
C ARG A 170 -9.02 -2.87 -0.25
N CYS A 171 -9.46 -3.99 0.32
CA CYS A 171 -8.58 -4.98 0.92
C CYS A 171 -8.78 -6.32 0.22
N LEU A 172 -7.70 -6.91 -0.29
CA LEU A 172 -7.79 -8.22 -0.93
C LEU A 172 -8.10 -9.29 0.13
N THR A 173 -9.26 -9.93 -0.03
CA THR A 173 -9.77 -11.00 0.83
C THR A 173 -10.56 -12.00 -0.02
N TYR A 174 -10.92 -13.17 0.55
CA TYR A 174 -11.85 -14.08 -0.13
C TYR A 174 -13.19 -13.40 -0.48
N ARG A 175 -13.66 -12.45 0.34
CA ARG A 175 -14.97 -11.78 0.11
C ARG A 175 -14.89 -10.72 -0.98
N SER A 176 -13.74 -10.05 -1.11
CA SER A 176 -13.55 -9.00 -2.12
C SER A 176 -13.55 -9.55 -3.54
N LEU A 177 -13.27 -10.85 -3.71
CA LEU A 177 -13.27 -11.55 -4.99
C LEU A 177 -14.66 -12.06 -5.43
N VAL A 178 -15.57 -12.32 -4.48
CA VAL A 178 -16.88 -12.96 -4.76
C VAL A 178 -17.94 -11.96 -5.26
N LYS A 179 -17.78 -10.66 -5.02
CA LYS A 179 -18.78 -9.63 -5.39
C LYS A 179 -18.82 -9.25 -6.88
N ASN A 180 -17.85 -9.68 -7.70
CA ASN A 180 -17.77 -9.28 -9.12
C ASN A 180 -18.45 -10.26 -10.10
N SER A 181 -19.07 -11.33 -9.61
CA SER A 181 -19.71 -12.35 -10.45
C SER A 181 -21.20 -12.10 -10.71
N SER A 182 -21.76 -10.99 -10.23
CA SER A 182 -23.21 -10.74 -10.25
C SER A 182 -23.68 -9.72 -11.28
N ASP A 183 -22.77 -9.15 -12.07
CA ASP A 183 -23.11 -8.20 -13.16
C ASP A 183 -22.88 -8.85 -14.54
N THR A 184 -23.56 -9.98 -14.79
CA THR A 184 -23.69 -10.55 -16.16
C THR A 184 -25.14 -10.57 -16.59
#